data_AF-A0A2E3RRA1-F1
#
_entry.id   AF-A0A2E3RRA1-F1
#
_cell.length_a   1.000
_cell.length_b   1.000
_cell.length_c   1.000
_cell.angle_alpha   90.00
_cell.angle_beta   90.00
_cell.angle_gamma   90.00
#
_symmetry.space_group_name_H-M   'P 1'
#
loop_
_entity.id
_entity.type
_entity.pdbx_description
1 polymer ?
#
loop_
_entity_poly.entity_id
_entity_poly.type
_entity_poly.pdbx_seq_one_letter_code
_entity_poly.pdbx_strand_id
1 'polypeptide(L)'
;MQEVTCELVPDTSPAMLGGSRASVSFASVHRNDPRLIPKTLVNRIRMAYFQNASLEAGRYRIGLEDVMAHLECVQLGRLTRPGRILNHISDITQAVACCKGSHLAWADLHAEYETILTNACLLRLNATEAALFTRRFMLDLERNSRLGHRDLQPTMMSYAGTRPMRMWLTDRLLGRLETTLQGRQGLTREQPRCPEDGSRMQSVAGLRLAD
;
A
#
# COMPACT_ATOMS: atom_id res chain seq x y z
N MET A 1 -66.82 -13.71 -6.47
CA MET A 1 -67.30 -13.95 -7.84
C MET A 1 -67.84 -12.64 -8.38
N GLN A 2 -67.09 -12.02 -9.29
CA GLN A 2 -67.59 -11.12 -10.34
C GLN A 2 -66.39 -10.83 -11.25
N GLU A 3 -66.42 -11.41 -12.45
CA GLU A 3 -65.59 -11.02 -13.59
C GLU A 3 -66.35 -9.94 -14.37
N VAL A 4 -65.69 -8.88 -14.84
CA VAL A 4 -65.97 -8.23 -16.13
C VAL A 4 -64.67 -7.60 -16.67
N THR A 5 -64.46 -7.86 -17.96
CA THR A 5 -63.30 -7.67 -18.84
C THR A 5 -63.34 -6.33 -19.62
N CYS A 6 -62.28 -6.08 -20.41
CA CYS A 6 -62.19 -5.21 -21.61
C CYS A 6 -61.70 -3.75 -21.35
N GLU A 7 -60.79 -3.08 -22.10
CA GLU A 7 -60.30 -3.18 -23.48
C GLU A 7 -58.85 -2.61 -23.69
N LEU A 8 -58.39 -2.75 -24.94
CA LEU A 8 -57.09 -2.49 -25.60
C LEU A 8 -56.59 -1.02 -25.73
N VAL A 9 -55.25 -0.88 -25.58
CA VAL A 9 -54.17 -0.22 -26.39
C VAL A 9 -54.48 1.00 -27.31
N PRO A 10 -53.60 2.04 -27.36
CA PRO A 10 -52.49 2.11 -28.35
C PRO A 10 -51.15 2.59 -27.71
N ASP A 11 -50.02 1.93 -27.93
CA ASP A 11 -49.10 2.03 -29.07
C ASP A 11 -48.39 3.40 -29.20
N THR A 12 -47.13 3.46 -28.74
CA THR A 12 -46.16 4.46 -29.19
C THR A 12 -44.74 3.89 -29.02
N SER A 13 -44.21 3.31 -30.10
CA SER A 13 -42.76 3.16 -30.31
C SER A 13 -42.13 4.55 -30.57
N PRO A 14 -40.83 4.78 -30.29
CA PRO A 14 -39.82 4.37 -31.28
C PRO A 14 -38.50 3.84 -30.70
N ALA A 15 -37.93 2.93 -31.48
CA ALA A 15 -36.52 2.75 -31.81
C ALA A 15 -35.44 2.98 -30.74
N MET A 16 -34.56 1.99 -30.57
CA MET A 16 -33.19 2.07 -31.11
C MET A 16 -32.31 0.91 -30.60
N LEU A 17 -31.55 0.37 -31.57
CA LEU A 17 -30.25 -0.29 -31.46
C LEU A 17 -30.21 -1.78 -31.07
N GLY A 18 -29.83 -2.56 -32.08
CA GLY A 18 -29.57 -3.99 -31.99
C GLY A 18 -28.27 -4.32 -31.26
N GLY A 19 -28.33 -5.41 -30.50
CA GLY A 19 -27.16 -6.07 -29.91
C GLY A 19 -26.75 -7.24 -30.79
N SER A 20 -25.83 -6.99 -31.71
CA SER A 20 -25.11 -8.02 -32.47
C SER A 20 -24.42 -8.99 -31.50
N ARG A 21 -24.83 -10.26 -31.54
CA ARG A 21 -24.08 -11.36 -30.89
C ARG A 21 -22.81 -11.61 -31.67
N ALA A 22 -21.76 -10.86 -31.34
CA ALA A 22 -20.41 -11.16 -31.80
C ALA A 22 -19.91 -12.43 -31.08
N SER A 23 -20.02 -13.56 -31.77
CA SER A 23 -19.23 -14.74 -31.51
C SER A 23 -17.75 -14.41 -31.75
N VAL A 24 -17.05 -13.99 -30.69
CA VAL A 24 -15.60 -13.76 -30.78
C VAL A 24 -14.92 -15.12 -30.74
N SER A 25 -14.56 -15.58 -31.94
CA SER A 25 -13.65 -16.68 -32.22
C SER A 25 -12.40 -16.60 -31.33
N PHE A 26 -12.23 -17.58 -30.44
CA PHE A 26 -11.00 -17.80 -29.67
C PHE A 26 -9.94 -18.49 -30.56
N ALA A 27 -9.54 -17.82 -31.64
CA ALA A 27 -8.44 -18.26 -32.48
C ALA A 27 -7.14 -17.59 -32.02
N SER A 28 -6.36 -18.34 -31.23
CA SER A 28 -4.89 -18.37 -31.18
C SER A 28 -4.15 -17.08 -31.59
N VAL A 29 -3.97 -16.16 -30.63
CA VAL A 29 -2.88 -15.17 -30.65
C VAL A 29 -2.08 -15.33 -29.36
N HIS A 30 -1.34 -16.43 -29.26
CA HIS A 30 -0.26 -16.57 -28.27
C HIS A 30 1.05 -16.08 -28.89
N ARG A 31 1.30 -14.77 -28.90
CA ARG A 31 2.66 -14.23 -29.04
C ARG A 31 2.83 -13.01 -28.12
N ASN A 32 3.32 -13.30 -26.91
CA ASN A 32 4.07 -12.40 -26.02
C ASN A 32 3.38 -11.08 -25.60
N ASP A 33 2.32 -11.16 -24.79
CA ASP A 33 2.03 -10.03 -23.89
C ASP A 33 2.97 -10.13 -22.67
N PRO A 34 3.91 -9.18 -22.46
CA PRO A 34 4.83 -9.18 -21.31
C PRO A 34 4.11 -9.05 -19.95
N ARG A 35 2.78 -8.84 -19.95
CA ARG A 35 1.95 -8.83 -18.75
C ARG A 35 1.49 -10.22 -18.33
N LEU A 36 1.49 -11.20 -19.24
CA LEU A 36 1.00 -12.53 -18.95
C LEU A 36 2.03 -13.35 -18.17
N ILE A 37 1.60 -13.88 -17.03
CA ILE A 37 2.41 -14.78 -16.22
C ILE A 37 2.61 -16.08 -17.03
N PRO A 38 3.86 -16.54 -17.24
CA PRO A 38 4.11 -17.79 -17.97
C PRO A 38 3.35 -18.96 -17.36
N LYS A 39 2.69 -19.80 -18.18
CA LYS A 39 1.88 -20.94 -17.71
C LYS A 39 2.65 -21.87 -16.77
N THR A 40 3.94 -22.08 -17.02
CA THR A 40 4.83 -22.86 -16.16
C THR A 40 4.98 -22.27 -14.77
N LEU A 41 5.08 -20.93 -14.66
CA LEU A 41 5.14 -20.23 -13.40
C LEU A 41 3.78 -20.27 -12.68
N VAL A 42 2.67 -20.13 -13.40
CA VAL A 42 1.32 -20.28 -12.82
C VAL A 42 1.19 -21.62 -12.11
N ASN A 43 1.54 -22.73 -12.77
CA ASN A 43 1.47 -24.06 -12.14
C ASN A 43 2.32 -24.16 -10.87
N ARG A 44 3.52 -23.57 -10.88
CA ARG A 44 4.39 -23.53 -9.70
C ARG A 44 3.81 -22.68 -8.57
N ILE A 45 3.15 -21.57 -8.88
CA ILE A 45 2.44 -20.74 -7.90
C ILE A 45 1.31 -21.56 -7.27
N ARG A 46 0.51 -22.29 -8.07
CA ARG A 46 -0.55 -23.16 -7.54
C ARG A 46 0.01 -24.18 -6.55
N MET A 47 1.08 -24.88 -6.95
CA MET A 47 1.73 -25.87 -6.08
C MET A 47 2.23 -25.24 -4.78
N ALA A 48 2.95 -24.11 -4.88
CA ALA A 48 3.49 -23.42 -3.71
C ALA A 48 2.37 -22.92 -2.78
N TYR A 49 1.27 -22.41 -3.33
CA TYR A 49 0.10 -22.00 -2.56
C TYR A 49 -0.48 -23.17 -1.75
N PHE A 50 -0.75 -24.30 -2.40
CA PHE A 50 -1.32 -25.46 -1.71
C PHE A 50 -0.36 -26.07 -0.68
N GLN A 51 0.95 -26.05 -0.95
CA GLN A 51 1.97 -26.58 -0.05
C GLN A 51 2.21 -25.68 1.17
N ASN A 52 2.27 -24.35 0.99
CA ASN A 52 2.82 -23.45 2.00
C ASN A 52 1.80 -22.45 2.57
N ALA A 53 0.72 -22.13 1.86
CA ALA A 53 -0.19 -21.05 2.25
C ALA A 53 -1.64 -21.49 2.47
N SER A 54 -2.05 -22.68 2.02
CA SER A 54 -3.45 -23.10 2.01
C SER A 54 -4.15 -23.09 3.38
N LEU A 55 -3.45 -23.50 4.43
CA LEU A 55 -4.00 -23.50 5.79
C LEU A 55 -4.26 -22.07 6.30
N GLU A 56 -3.29 -21.18 6.09
CA GLU A 56 -3.42 -19.76 6.45
C GLU A 56 -4.48 -19.06 5.58
N ALA A 57 -4.47 -19.32 4.28
CA ALA A 57 -5.45 -18.80 3.33
C ALA A 57 -6.88 -19.18 3.74
N GLY A 58 -7.08 -20.42 4.19
CA GLY A 58 -8.36 -20.91 4.71
C GLY A 58 -8.84 -20.10 5.92
N ARG A 59 -7.93 -19.77 6.87
CA ARG A 59 -8.26 -18.92 8.03
C ARG A 59 -8.73 -17.53 7.61
N TYR A 60 -8.11 -16.95 6.57
CA TYR A 60 -8.45 -15.62 6.08
C TYR A 60 -9.55 -15.60 5.00
N ARG A 61 -10.03 -16.76 4.55
CA ARG A 61 -10.97 -16.92 3.42
C ARG A 61 -10.44 -16.35 2.10
N ILE A 62 -9.16 -16.59 1.83
CA ILE A 62 -8.49 -16.21 0.58
C ILE A 62 -8.37 -17.42 -0.33
N GLY A 63 -8.76 -17.26 -1.59
CA GLY A 63 -8.59 -18.27 -2.63
C GLY A 63 -7.29 -18.08 -3.41
N LEU A 64 -6.90 -19.11 -4.16
CA LEU A 64 -5.76 -19.04 -5.08
C LEU A 64 -6.01 -17.95 -6.15
N GLU A 65 -7.25 -17.80 -6.60
CA GLU A 65 -7.68 -16.83 -7.60
C GLU A 65 -7.40 -15.40 -7.14
N ASP A 66 -7.54 -15.13 -5.84
CA ASP A 66 -7.26 -13.82 -5.25
C ASP A 66 -5.76 -13.52 -5.26
N VAL A 67 -4.95 -14.54 -4.95
CA VAL A 67 -3.48 -14.45 -5.01
C VAL A 67 -3.04 -14.21 -6.45
N MET A 68 -3.62 -14.91 -7.42
CA MET A 68 -3.32 -14.72 -8.84
C MET A 68 -3.71 -13.31 -9.31
N ALA A 69 -4.91 -12.83 -8.94
CA ALA A 69 -5.36 -11.47 -9.28
C ALA A 69 -4.45 -10.39 -8.67
N HIS A 70 -3.96 -10.61 -7.44
CA HIS A 70 -2.97 -9.74 -6.82
C HIS A 70 -1.64 -9.73 -7.57
N LEU A 71 -1.14 -10.92 -7.95
CA LEU A 71 0.10 -11.07 -8.72
C LEU A 71 0.04 -10.43 -10.12
N GLU A 72 -1.13 -10.46 -10.75
CA GLU A 72 -1.42 -9.73 -11.98
C GLU A 72 -1.45 -8.22 -11.73
N CYS A 73 -2.07 -7.77 -10.63
CA CYS A 73 -2.14 -6.37 -10.22
C CYS A 73 -0.76 -5.75 -9.95
N VAL A 74 0.19 -6.51 -9.39
CA VAL A 74 1.58 -6.08 -9.19
C VAL A 74 2.46 -6.31 -10.42
N GLN A 75 1.86 -6.74 -11.54
CA GLN A 75 2.52 -6.97 -12.83
C GLN A 75 3.70 -7.94 -12.73
N LEU A 76 3.49 -9.12 -12.11
CA LEU A 76 4.51 -10.14 -11.93
C LEU A 76 5.34 -10.44 -13.19
N GLY A 77 4.71 -10.43 -14.38
CA GLY A 77 5.40 -10.65 -15.65
C GLY A 77 6.53 -9.66 -15.96
N ARG A 78 6.53 -8.49 -15.32
CA ARG A 78 7.55 -7.43 -15.49
C ARG A 78 8.61 -7.43 -14.40
N LEU A 79 8.47 -8.25 -13.36
CA LEU A 79 9.41 -8.27 -12.24
C LEU A 79 10.71 -8.98 -12.62
N THR A 80 11.83 -8.46 -12.10
CA THR A 80 13.13 -9.11 -12.24
C THR A 80 13.11 -10.42 -11.44
N ARG A 81 13.27 -11.56 -12.13
CA ARG A 81 13.24 -12.92 -11.54
C ARG A 81 11.91 -13.23 -10.85
N PRO A 82 10.81 -13.37 -11.61
CA PRO A 82 9.46 -13.54 -11.05
C PRO A 82 9.30 -14.83 -10.24
N GLY A 83 10.16 -15.84 -10.42
CA GLY A 83 10.14 -17.07 -9.62
C GLY A 83 10.46 -16.89 -8.13
N ARG A 84 11.00 -15.74 -7.69
CA ARG A 84 11.31 -15.49 -6.27
C ARG A 84 10.08 -15.44 -5.38
N ILE A 85 8.92 -15.10 -5.93
CA ILE A 85 7.66 -15.02 -5.18
C ILE A 85 7.25 -16.35 -4.55
N LEU A 86 7.72 -17.48 -5.10
CA LEU A 86 7.36 -18.81 -4.62
C LEU A 86 7.86 -19.03 -3.18
N ASN A 87 8.93 -18.36 -2.78
CA ASN A 87 9.50 -18.43 -1.44
C ASN A 87 8.69 -17.61 -0.42
N HIS A 88 7.79 -16.73 -0.89
CA HIS A 88 7.07 -15.75 -0.08
C HIS A 88 5.56 -15.83 -0.35
N ILE A 89 5.06 -17.01 -0.72
CA ILE A 89 3.65 -17.18 -1.11
C ILE A 89 2.69 -17.05 0.07
N SER A 90 3.11 -17.43 1.29
CA SER A 90 2.34 -17.21 2.53
C SER A 90 2.26 -15.71 2.84
N ASP A 91 3.39 -14.99 2.83
CA ASP A 91 3.42 -13.52 2.92
C ASP A 91 2.47 -12.86 1.90
N ILE A 92 2.50 -13.29 0.63
CA ILE A 92 1.61 -12.75 -0.40
C ILE A 92 0.14 -13.01 -0.04
N THR A 93 -0.16 -14.20 0.48
CA THR A 93 -1.52 -14.57 0.91
C THR A 93 -2.00 -13.68 2.06
N GLN A 94 -1.16 -13.44 3.07
CA GLN A 94 -1.46 -12.53 4.17
C GLN A 94 -1.64 -11.09 3.66
N ALA A 95 -0.83 -10.64 2.70
CA ALA A 95 -1.00 -9.33 2.06
C ALA A 95 -2.33 -9.20 1.31
N VAL A 96 -2.71 -10.22 0.55
CA VAL A 96 -4.00 -10.29 -0.16
C VAL A 96 -5.15 -10.24 0.86
N ALA A 97 -5.04 -10.97 1.97
CA ALA A 97 -6.02 -10.93 3.04
C ALA A 97 -6.16 -9.52 3.66
N CYS A 98 -5.04 -8.84 3.88
CA CYS A 98 -5.01 -7.47 4.36
C CYS A 98 -5.69 -6.51 3.38
N CYS A 99 -5.42 -6.63 2.07
CA CYS A 99 -6.05 -5.84 1.01
C CYS A 99 -7.57 -6.06 0.93
N LYS A 100 -8.04 -7.28 1.22
CA LYS A 100 -9.48 -7.59 1.31
C LYS A 100 -10.15 -7.12 2.61
N GLY A 101 -9.40 -6.51 3.53
CA GLY A 101 -9.93 -6.00 4.78
C GLY A 101 -10.16 -7.06 5.86
N SER A 102 -9.48 -8.22 5.77
CA SER A 102 -9.54 -9.24 6.82
C SER A 102 -8.94 -8.71 8.12
N HIS A 103 -9.78 -8.53 9.14
CA HIS A 103 -9.33 -8.06 10.47
C HIS A 103 -8.35 -9.05 11.12
N LEU A 104 -8.54 -10.35 10.92
CA LEU A 104 -7.65 -11.37 11.46
C LEU A 104 -6.26 -11.30 10.83
N ALA A 105 -6.18 -11.08 9.51
CA ALA A 105 -4.89 -10.96 8.83
C ALA A 105 -4.11 -9.72 9.31
N TRP A 106 -4.80 -8.59 9.54
CA TRP A 106 -4.19 -7.40 10.13
C TRP A 106 -3.73 -7.65 11.56
N ALA A 107 -4.53 -8.33 12.39
CA ALA A 107 -4.14 -8.68 13.76
C ALA A 107 -2.87 -9.55 13.79
N ASP A 108 -2.81 -10.58 12.94
CA ASP A 108 -1.65 -11.47 12.83
C ASP A 108 -0.41 -10.68 12.31
N LEU A 109 -0.60 -9.79 11.33
CA LEU A 109 0.46 -8.89 10.83
C LEU A 109 1.01 -7.97 11.93
N HIS A 110 0.14 -7.37 12.73
CA HIS A 110 0.53 -6.52 13.86
C HIS A 110 1.34 -7.31 14.89
N ALA A 111 0.82 -8.47 15.31
CA ALA A 111 1.48 -9.32 16.30
C ALA A 111 2.88 -9.77 15.85
N GLU A 112 3.05 -10.05 14.56
CA GLU A 112 4.32 -10.52 14.01
C GLU A 112 5.35 -9.40 13.82
N TYR A 113 4.94 -8.24 13.30
CA TYR A 113 5.89 -7.23 12.81
C TYR A 113 6.07 -6.01 13.70
N GLU A 114 5.14 -5.69 14.61
CA GLU A 114 5.18 -4.43 15.37
C GLU A 114 6.47 -4.25 16.19
N THR A 115 6.91 -5.29 16.91
CA THR A 115 8.15 -5.25 17.70
C THR A 115 9.38 -5.07 16.80
N ILE A 116 9.43 -5.78 15.68
CA ILE A 116 10.56 -5.73 14.75
C ILE A 116 10.69 -4.33 14.13
N LEU A 117 9.56 -3.76 13.71
CA LEU A 117 9.50 -2.42 13.12
C LEU A 117 9.87 -1.35 14.16
N THR A 118 9.38 -1.48 15.39
CA THR A 118 9.75 -0.58 16.49
C THR A 118 11.26 -0.60 16.73
N ASN A 119 11.86 -1.80 16.77
CA ASN A 119 13.30 -1.96 16.96
C ASN A 119 14.12 -1.32 15.82
N ALA A 120 13.63 -1.35 14.58
CA ALA A 120 14.28 -0.66 13.47
C ALA A 120 14.29 0.86 13.65
N CYS A 121 13.21 1.43 14.21
CA CYS A 121 13.11 2.86 14.49
C CYS A 121 14.00 3.33 15.66
N LEU A 122 14.31 2.46 16.64
CA LEU A 122 15.15 2.80 17.80
C LEU A 122 16.57 3.26 17.44
N LEU A 123 17.04 2.94 16.23
CA LEU A 123 18.34 3.41 15.74
C LEU A 123 18.40 4.93 15.52
N ARG A 124 17.24 5.61 15.46
CA ARG A 124 17.12 7.04 15.14
C ARG A 124 16.17 7.81 16.05
N LEU A 125 15.28 7.13 16.76
CA LEU A 125 14.27 7.70 17.63
C LEU A 125 14.43 7.15 19.05
N ASN A 126 13.94 7.89 20.05
CA ASN A 126 13.79 7.32 21.39
C ASN A 126 12.66 6.27 21.43
N ALA A 127 12.56 5.51 22.51
CA ALA A 127 11.63 4.39 22.62
C ALA A 127 10.15 4.79 22.43
N THR A 128 9.72 5.89 23.04
CA THR A 128 8.35 6.38 22.94
C THR A 128 8.03 6.84 21.51
N GLU A 129 8.94 7.60 20.89
CA GLU A 129 8.79 8.05 19.51
C GLU A 129 8.80 6.88 18.51
N ALA A 130 9.66 5.89 18.70
CA ALA A 130 9.73 4.70 17.85
C ALA A 130 8.43 3.90 17.88
N ALA A 131 7.85 3.69 19.06
CA ALA A 131 6.58 2.99 19.23
C ALA A 131 5.42 3.76 18.56
N LEU A 132 5.32 5.07 18.81
CA LEU A 132 4.28 5.91 18.20
C LEU A 132 4.43 5.99 16.67
N PHE A 133 5.65 6.09 16.18
CA PHE A 133 5.92 6.15 14.74
C PHE A 133 5.53 4.83 14.05
N THR A 134 5.92 3.70 14.63
CA THR A 134 5.57 2.36 14.12
C THR A 134 4.06 2.15 14.10
N ARG A 135 3.36 2.49 15.18
CA ARG A 135 1.90 2.35 15.25
C ARG A 135 1.19 3.21 14.22
N ARG A 136 1.61 4.46 14.04
CA ARG A 136 1.07 5.35 13.00
C ARG A 136 1.32 4.79 11.60
N PHE A 137 2.53 4.27 11.35
CA PHE A 137 2.86 3.64 10.08
C PHE A 137 1.92 2.47 9.77
N MET A 138 1.69 1.57 10.73
CA MET A 138 0.81 0.41 10.52
C MET A 138 -0.65 0.83 10.28
N LEU A 139 -1.16 1.81 11.04
CA LEU A 139 -2.52 2.34 10.84
C LEU A 139 -2.70 2.99 9.47
N ASP A 140 -1.70 3.76 9.01
CA ASP A 140 -1.74 4.38 7.69
C ASP A 140 -1.63 3.32 6.59
N LEU A 141 -0.77 2.30 6.78
CA LEU A 141 -0.65 1.18 5.86
C LEU A 141 -1.99 0.44 5.73
N GLU A 142 -2.69 0.17 6.84
CA GLU A 142 -4.02 -0.45 6.83
C GLU A 142 -5.04 0.43 6.11
N ARG A 143 -5.12 1.71 6.48
CA ARG A 143 -6.03 2.67 5.86
C ARG A 143 -5.80 2.77 4.35
N ASN A 144 -4.56 2.95 3.90
CA ASN A 144 -4.23 3.10 2.49
C ASN A 144 -4.50 1.81 1.70
N SER A 145 -4.31 0.65 2.33
CA SER A 145 -4.59 -0.65 1.71
C SER A 145 -6.10 -0.89 1.50
N ARG A 146 -6.94 -0.42 2.43
CA ARG A 146 -8.41 -0.49 2.31
C ARG A 146 -8.96 0.46 1.24
N LEU A 147 -8.36 1.64 1.10
CA LEU A 147 -8.82 2.65 0.13
C LEU A 147 -8.47 2.30 -1.32
N GLY A 148 -7.61 1.31 -1.57
CA GLY A 148 -7.22 0.89 -2.92
C GLY A 148 -6.46 1.97 -3.72
N HIS A 149 -6.05 3.05 -3.07
CA HIS A 149 -5.30 4.14 -3.70
C HIS A 149 -3.85 3.72 -3.89
N ARG A 150 -3.51 3.30 -5.11
CA ARG A 150 -2.14 2.88 -5.47
C ARG A 150 -1.10 3.99 -5.30
N ASP A 151 -1.55 5.24 -5.38
CA ASP A 151 -0.69 6.43 -5.27
C ASP A 151 -0.31 6.74 -3.81
N LEU A 152 -1.06 6.24 -2.83
CA LEU A 152 -0.79 6.43 -1.41
C LEU A 152 0.20 5.38 -0.90
N GLN A 153 1.50 5.53 -1.21
CA GLN A 153 2.50 4.62 -0.68
C GLN A 153 2.85 4.94 0.79
N PRO A 154 3.02 3.91 1.66
CA PRO A 154 2.97 2.48 1.36
C PRO A 154 1.55 1.89 1.40
N THR A 155 1.28 0.88 0.55
CA THR A 155 0.08 0.02 0.58
C THR A 155 0.46 -1.45 0.52
N MET A 156 -0.31 -2.34 1.16
CA MET A 156 -0.14 -3.79 1.02
C MET A 156 -0.38 -4.25 -0.42
N MET A 157 -1.16 -3.51 -1.20
CA MET A 157 -1.42 -3.79 -2.61
C MET A 157 -0.13 -3.70 -3.47
N SER A 158 0.88 -2.95 -3.03
CA SER A 158 2.17 -2.86 -3.74
C SER A 158 3.19 -3.92 -3.32
N TYR A 159 2.84 -4.82 -2.38
CA TYR A 159 3.70 -5.93 -1.99
C TYR A 159 3.68 -7.05 -3.05
N ALA A 160 4.81 -7.21 -3.75
CA ALA A 160 4.95 -8.18 -4.84
C ALA A 160 5.60 -9.51 -4.43
N GLY A 161 6.02 -9.67 -3.17
CA GLY A 161 6.68 -10.89 -2.68
C GLY A 161 8.06 -11.18 -3.31
N THR A 162 8.76 -10.17 -3.83
CA THR A 162 10.13 -10.34 -4.36
C THR A 162 11.19 -10.45 -3.27
N ARG A 163 10.82 -10.13 -2.03
CA ARG A 163 11.59 -10.17 -0.79
C ARG A 163 10.63 -10.48 0.37
N PRO A 164 11.13 -10.97 1.52
CA PRO A 164 10.30 -11.24 2.68
C PRO A 164 9.52 -10.00 3.13
N MET A 165 8.28 -10.20 3.62
CA MET A 165 7.40 -9.10 4.05
C MET A 165 8.05 -8.24 5.13
N ARG A 166 8.73 -8.86 6.10
CA ARG A 166 9.52 -8.16 7.13
C ARG A 166 10.44 -7.09 6.54
N MET A 167 11.26 -7.47 5.56
CA MET A 167 12.23 -6.58 4.93
C MET A 167 11.50 -5.49 4.14
N TRP A 168 10.44 -5.87 3.42
CA TRP A 168 9.65 -4.91 2.66
C TRP A 168 9.01 -3.84 3.55
N LEU A 169 8.41 -4.22 4.68
CA LEU A 169 7.82 -3.30 5.65
C LEU A 169 8.88 -2.39 6.28
N THR A 170 10.01 -2.97 6.69
CA THR A 170 11.11 -2.22 7.32
C THR A 170 11.64 -1.13 6.39
N ASP A 171 11.87 -1.44 5.11
CA ASP A 171 12.35 -0.45 4.14
C ASP A 171 11.38 0.72 3.95
N ARG A 172 10.07 0.44 3.95
CA ARG A 172 9.04 1.48 3.80
C ARG A 172 8.92 2.33 5.06
N LEU A 173 9.00 1.71 6.23
CA LEU A 173 9.01 2.40 7.52
C LEU A 173 10.21 3.35 7.61
N LEU A 174 11.41 2.85 7.32
CA LEU A 174 12.65 3.64 7.39
C LEU A 174 12.68 4.74 6.33
N GLY A 175 12.24 4.47 5.11
CA GLY A 175 12.10 5.51 4.08
C GLY A 175 11.16 6.64 4.52
N ARG A 176 10.01 6.30 5.12
CA ARG A 176 9.08 7.30 5.68
C ARG A 176 9.68 8.07 6.86
N LEU A 177 10.47 7.38 7.69
CA LEU A 177 11.16 7.99 8.83
C LEU A 177 12.17 9.05 8.34
N GLU A 178 12.96 8.73 7.32
CA GLU A 178 13.93 9.64 6.73
C GLU A 178 13.28 10.91 6.18
N THR A 179 12.18 10.77 5.42
CA THR A 179 11.41 11.92 4.92
C THR A 179 10.90 12.80 6.06
N THR A 180 10.44 12.18 7.16
CA THR A 180 9.93 12.90 8.33
C THR A 180 11.05 13.67 9.05
N LEU A 181 12.23 13.06 9.20
CA LEU A 181 13.39 13.69 9.84
C LEU A 181 13.95 14.84 8.99
N GLN A 182 14.03 14.67 7.67
CA GLN A 182 14.44 15.73 6.75
C GLN A 182 13.48 16.93 6.75
N GLY A 183 12.17 16.67 6.80
CA GLY A 183 11.16 17.73 6.92
C GLY A 183 11.30 18.56 8.21
N ARG A 184 11.67 17.93 9.33
CA ARG A 184 11.97 18.63 10.59
C ARG A 184 13.22 19.51 10.50
N GLN A 185 14.25 19.05 9.80
CA GLN A 185 15.51 19.79 9.63
C GLN A 185 15.36 20.98 8.67
N GLY A 186 14.53 20.88 7.63
CA GLY A 186 14.23 21.97 6.70
C GLY A 186 13.58 23.18 7.40
N LEU A 187 12.64 22.93 8.32
CA LEU A 187 11.98 23.98 9.10
C LEU A 187 12.92 24.71 10.09
N THR A 188 14.08 24.13 10.42
CA THR A 188 15.03 24.73 11.36
C THR A 188 16.07 25.62 10.64
N ARG A 189 16.17 25.56 9.31
CA ARG A 189 17.24 26.24 8.55
C ARG A 189 16.84 27.62 8.00
N GLU A 190 15.55 27.99 8.07
CA GLU A 190 15.04 29.30 7.62
C GLU A 190 14.68 30.22 8.80
N GLN A 191 15.56 30.35 9.79
CA GLN A 191 15.58 31.57 10.61
C GLN A 191 16.78 32.41 10.18
N PRO A 192 16.58 33.50 9.41
CA PRO A 192 17.59 34.54 9.32
C PRO A 192 17.81 35.04 10.75
N ARG A 193 18.99 34.78 11.31
CA ARG A 193 19.43 35.45 12.53
C ARG A 193 19.37 36.94 12.23
N CYS A 194 18.46 37.66 12.87
CA CYS A 194 18.57 39.10 12.95
C CYS A 194 19.98 39.40 13.48
N PRO A 195 20.79 40.20 12.78
CA PRO A 195 22.01 40.69 13.37
C PRO A 195 21.60 41.50 14.61
N GLU A 196 22.08 41.06 15.78
CA GLU A 196 22.06 41.89 16.97
C GLU A 196 22.91 43.12 16.65
N ASP A 197 22.25 44.25 16.42
CA ASP A 197 22.90 45.54 16.23
C ASP A 197 23.41 46.03 17.60
N GLY A 198 24.51 45.41 18.02
CA GLY A 198 25.33 45.82 19.15
C GLY A 198 26.25 46.96 18.72
N SER A 199 25.71 48.18 18.70
CA SER A 199 26.45 49.46 18.68
C SER A 199 25.41 50.55 18.95
N ARG A 200 25.57 51.49 19.88
CA ARG A 200 26.76 52.15 20.42
C ARG A 200 26.20 53.13 21.47
N MET A 201 26.67 53.12 22.71
CA MET A 201 26.80 54.33 23.54
C MET A 201 27.52 53.98 24.86
N GLN A 202 28.84 53.85 24.78
CA GLN A 202 29.72 54.31 25.86
C GLN A 202 30.28 55.65 25.39
N SER A 203 29.91 56.73 26.08
CA SER A 203 30.74 57.39 27.11
C SER A 203 31.74 58.37 26.51
N VAL A 204 31.52 59.67 26.73
CA VAL A 204 32.63 60.59 27.09
C VAL A 204 32.09 61.66 28.05
N ALA A 205 32.79 61.78 29.17
CA ALA A 205 32.65 62.77 30.23
C ALA A 205 32.95 64.22 29.77
N GLY A 206 32.48 65.20 30.54
CA GLY A 206 32.94 66.59 30.37
C GLY A 206 32.29 67.63 31.29
N LEU A 207 32.82 67.73 32.52
CA LEU A 207 33.06 68.93 33.37
C LEU A 207 32.08 70.13 33.41
N ARG A 208 31.75 70.55 34.66
CA ARG A 208 31.97 71.89 35.33
C ARG A 208 30.97 71.98 36.50
N LEU A 209 31.32 71.99 37.80
CA LEU A 209 32.10 72.91 38.66
C LEU A 209 31.63 74.38 38.70
N ALA A 210 31.50 74.90 39.93
CA ALA A 210 31.10 76.24 40.42
C ALA A 210 29.58 76.47 40.54
N ASP A 211 29.00 76.94 41.65
CA ASP A 211 29.43 77.32 43.01
C ASP A 211 28.21 77.14 43.94
#